data_AF-A0AAD6WJT5-F1
#
_entry.id   AF-A0AAD6WJT5-F1
#
_cell.length_a   1.000
_cell.length_b   1.000
_cell.length_c   1.000
_cell.angle_alpha   90.00
_cell.angle_beta   90.00
_cell.angle_gamma   90.00
#
_symmetry.space_group_name_H-M   'P 1'
#
loop_
_entity.id
_entity.type
_entity.pdbx_description
1 polymer ?
#
loop_
_entity_poly.entity_id
_entity_poly.type
_entity_poly.pdbx_seq_one_letter_code
_entity_poly.pdbx_strand_id
1 'polypeptide(L)'
;MAAAAEDTVEEEVGRVVEQAKELQETAASLIAKSTNDEQSVRQKALSLESSIRRCSSLLDRNNHLAPKLAAKLEEDLQKARCIIADGDASSFLPSKPQGRFLKMFLGPINVRASRKDVQFKVKEEYNSYRDRTALLFLFFPSVLLCLRSWVWNGCLPTFPVQLYQAWLLFLYTGLTLRENILRANGSDIRSWWINHHYCAMIMALVSLTWEIKGQPNCAQKQGFEAYVGLQLLRTAYKGVTYEWQVIFCGVLLVFMAVGNFLNTVEILMVKSRFKAKMKSKSKQ
;
A
#
# COMPACT_ATOMS: atom_id res chain seq x y z
N MET A 1 -39.43 16.19 -49.78
CA MET A 1 -38.65 15.05 -49.24
C MET A 1 -37.63 15.48 -48.20
N ALA A 2 -36.80 16.51 -48.43
CA ALA A 2 -35.80 16.96 -47.44
C ALA A 2 -36.41 17.47 -46.12
N ALA A 3 -37.41 18.37 -46.18
CA ALA A 3 -38.04 18.92 -44.96
C ALA A 3 -38.75 17.87 -44.10
N ALA A 4 -39.44 16.90 -44.72
CA ALA A 4 -40.09 15.81 -43.98
C ALA A 4 -39.08 14.86 -43.30
N ALA A 5 -37.90 14.69 -43.90
CA ALA A 5 -36.81 13.93 -43.28
C ALA A 5 -36.18 14.69 -42.10
N GLU A 6 -36.13 16.02 -42.19
CA GLU A 6 -35.62 16.90 -41.12
C GLU A 6 -36.55 16.89 -39.90
N ASP A 7 -37.87 17.04 -40.09
CA ASP A 7 -38.87 16.97 -39.01
C ASP A 7 -38.87 15.59 -38.32
N THR A 8 -38.71 14.50 -39.09
CA THR A 8 -38.64 13.14 -38.54
C THR A 8 -37.39 12.94 -37.68
N VAL A 9 -36.26 13.54 -38.07
CA VAL A 9 -35.01 13.48 -37.30
C VAL A 9 -35.12 14.32 -36.03
N GLU A 10 -35.76 15.50 -36.10
CA GLU A 10 -35.99 16.34 -34.93
C GLU A 10 -36.89 15.66 -33.88
N GLU A 11 -37.96 15.00 -34.30
CA GLU A 11 -38.84 14.23 -33.42
C GLU A 11 -38.12 13.04 -32.77
N GLU A 12 -37.35 12.27 -33.55
CA GLU A 12 -36.59 11.12 -33.05
C GLU A 12 -35.51 11.56 -32.04
N VAL A 13 -34.81 12.67 -32.30
CA VAL A 13 -33.84 13.27 -31.37
C VAL A 13 -34.53 13.77 -30.09
N GLY A 14 -35.68 14.43 -30.22
CA GLY A 14 -36.50 14.86 -29.09
C GLY A 14 -36.91 13.70 -28.19
N ARG A 15 -37.35 12.59 -28.79
CA ARG A 15 -37.70 11.36 -28.05
C ARG A 15 -36.49 10.77 -27.30
N VAL A 16 -35.31 10.73 -27.92
CA VAL A 16 -34.09 10.22 -27.28
C VAL A 16 -33.66 11.12 -26.11
N VAL A 17 -33.81 12.44 -26.23
CA VAL A 17 -33.52 13.38 -25.15
C VAL A 17 -34.45 13.16 -23.96
N GLU A 18 -35.75 12.96 -24.18
CA GLU A 18 -36.69 12.66 -23.10
C GLU A 18 -36.38 11.31 -22.43
N GLN A 19 -36.08 10.26 -23.20
CA GLN A 19 -35.64 8.98 -22.65
C GLN A 19 -34.37 9.11 -21.78
N ALA A 20 -33.41 9.95 -22.19
CA ALA A 20 -32.21 10.22 -21.41
C ALA A 20 -32.52 10.95 -20.09
N LYS A 21 -33.49 11.88 -20.09
CA LYS A 21 -33.94 12.56 -18.87
C LYS A 21 -34.65 11.60 -17.92
N GLU A 22 -35.58 10.79 -18.41
CA GLU A 22 -36.28 9.78 -17.60
C GLU A 22 -35.29 8.79 -16.96
N LEU A 23 -34.28 8.35 -17.73
CA LEU A 23 -33.23 7.48 -17.22
C LEU A 23 -32.39 8.16 -16.13
N GLN A 24 -32.04 9.44 -16.32
CA GLN A 24 -31.30 10.23 -15.33
C GLN A 24 -32.08 10.39 -14.03
N GLU A 25 -33.38 10.66 -14.09
CA GLU A 25 -34.25 10.77 -12.92
C GLU A 25 -34.38 9.42 -12.19
N THR A 26 -34.56 8.33 -12.95
CA THR A 26 -34.61 6.97 -12.40
C THR A 26 -33.30 6.62 -11.70
N ALA A 27 -32.15 6.94 -12.31
CA ALA A 27 -30.84 6.72 -11.72
C ALA A 27 -30.62 7.56 -10.46
N ALA A 28 -31.00 8.84 -10.47
CA ALA A 28 -30.89 9.72 -9.30
C ALA A 28 -31.72 9.22 -8.12
N SER A 29 -32.96 8.78 -8.39
CA SER A 29 -33.85 8.16 -7.40
C SER A 29 -33.24 6.89 -6.80
N LEU A 30 -32.69 6.01 -7.65
CA LEU A 30 -32.03 4.78 -7.20
C LEU A 30 -30.80 5.06 -6.32
N ILE A 31 -29.96 6.02 -6.71
CA ILE A 31 -28.77 6.43 -5.94
C ILE A 31 -29.17 6.99 -4.58
N ALA A 32 -30.19 7.86 -4.53
CA ALA A 32 -30.68 8.43 -3.27
C ALA A 32 -31.21 7.35 -2.32
N LYS A 33 -32.01 6.41 -2.84
CA LYS A 33 -32.52 5.28 -2.07
C LYS A 33 -31.40 4.38 -1.55
N SER A 34 -30.46 4.00 -2.43
CA SER A 34 -29.30 3.19 -2.06
C SER A 34 -28.47 3.87 -0.97
N THR A 35 -28.25 5.19 -1.08
CA THR A 35 -27.48 5.94 -0.08
C THR A 35 -28.13 5.90 1.31
N ASN A 36 -29.46 6.04 1.37
CA ASN A 36 -30.20 5.94 2.63
C ASN A 36 -30.14 4.53 3.23
N ASP A 37 -30.30 3.50 2.40
CA ASP A 37 -30.20 2.11 2.84
C ASP A 37 -28.78 1.79 3.36
N GLU A 38 -27.74 2.25 2.67
CA GLU A 38 -26.35 2.13 3.12
C GLU A 38 -26.10 2.82 4.47
N GLN A 39 -26.64 4.03 4.69
CA GLN A 39 -26.53 4.73 5.97
C GLN A 39 -27.22 3.96 7.10
N SER A 40 -28.41 3.41 6.85
CA SER A 40 -29.15 2.59 7.82
C SER A 40 -28.35 1.34 8.22
N VAL A 41 -27.79 0.62 7.24
CA VAL A 41 -26.93 -0.55 7.50
C VAL A 41 -25.66 -0.15 8.26
N ARG A 42 -25.04 0.97 7.90
CA ARG A 42 -23.85 1.50 8.58
C ARG A 42 -24.12 1.82 10.05
N GLN A 43 -25.26 2.43 10.37
CA GLN A 43 -25.64 2.68 11.77
C GLN A 43 -25.82 1.38 12.56
N LYS A 44 -26.45 0.36 11.97
CA LYS A 44 -26.60 -0.97 12.59
C LYS A 44 -25.26 -1.65 12.82
N ALA A 45 -24.36 -1.61 11.84
CA ALA A 45 -23.01 -2.18 11.94
C ALA A 45 -22.20 -1.50 13.07
N LEU A 46 -22.25 -0.18 13.15
CA LEU A 46 -21.60 0.61 14.22
C LEU A 46 -22.16 0.29 15.61
N SER A 47 -23.48 0.18 15.72
CA SER A 47 -24.15 -0.17 16.99
C SER A 47 -23.71 -1.57 17.46
N LEU A 48 -23.65 -2.53 16.55
CA LEU A 48 -23.22 -3.89 16.85
C LEU A 48 -21.73 -3.95 17.24
N GLU A 49 -20.85 -3.24 16.53
CA GLU A 49 -19.42 -3.15 16.90
C GLU A 49 -19.24 -2.57 18.31
N SER A 50 -20.00 -1.53 18.65
CA SER A 50 -19.96 -0.92 20.00
C SER A 50 -20.43 -1.89 21.09
N SER A 51 -21.44 -2.72 20.78
CA SER A 51 -21.97 -3.73 21.70
C SER A 51 -20.97 -4.85 21.93
N ILE A 52 -20.32 -5.34 20.87
CA ILE A 52 -19.23 -6.33 20.96
C ILE A 52 -18.07 -5.79 21.80
N ARG A 53 -17.65 -4.54 21.57
CA ARG A 53 -16.56 -3.92 22.35
C ARG A 53 -16.92 -3.81 23.83
N ARG A 54 -18.17 -3.44 24.14
CA ARG A 54 -18.69 -3.37 25.51
C ARG A 54 -18.72 -4.76 26.16
N CYS A 55 -19.17 -5.78 25.46
CA CYS A 55 -19.18 -7.15 25.97
C CYS A 55 -17.76 -7.66 26.27
N SER A 56 -16.79 -7.41 25.38
CA SER A 56 -15.39 -7.75 25.66
C SER A 56 -14.84 -7.04 26.89
N SER A 57 -15.12 -5.74 27.07
CA SER A 57 -14.63 -5.03 28.25
C SER A 57 -15.30 -5.47 29.55
N LEU A 58 -16.56 -5.93 29.49
CA LEU A 58 -17.24 -6.56 30.63
C LEU A 58 -16.62 -7.92 30.97
N LEU A 59 -16.22 -8.69 29.96
CA LEU A 59 -15.55 -9.97 30.15
C LEU A 59 -14.18 -9.78 30.81
N ASP A 60 -13.40 -8.80 30.34
CA ASP A 60 -12.08 -8.46 30.90
C ASP A 60 -12.15 -7.94 32.34
N ARG A 61 -13.24 -7.24 32.71
CA ARG A 61 -13.41 -6.71 34.09
C ARG A 61 -13.84 -7.80 35.08
N ASN A 62 -14.56 -8.82 34.62
CA ASN A 62 -15.12 -9.84 35.50
C ASN A 62 -14.16 -11.03 35.66
N ASN A 63 -13.07 -10.82 36.40
CA ASN A 63 -12.08 -11.84 36.73
C ASN A 63 -12.61 -13.01 37.59
N HIS A 64 -13.84 -12.92 38.09
CA HIS A 64 -14.50 -13.94 38.91
C HIS A 64 -15.30 -14.96 38.10
N LEU A 65 -15.36 -14.85 36.76
CA LEU A 65 -16.04 -15.86 35.94
C LEU A 65 -15.29 -17.19 35.99
N ALA A 66 -16.03 -18.30 35.99
CA ALA A 66 -15.45 -19.62 35.82
C ALA A 66 -14.62 -19.64 34.51
N PRO A 67 -13.36 -20.09 34.54
CA PRO A 67 -12.44 -19.96 33.41
C PRO A 67 -12.95 -20.64 32.13
N LYS A 68 -13.71 -21.75 32.27
CA LYS A 68 -14.36 -22.44 31.15
C LYS A 68 -15.47 -21.62 30.50
N LEU A 69 -16.23 -20.87 31.30
CA LEU A 69 -17.30 -19.99 30.81
C LEU A 69 -16.69 -18.76 30.12
N ALA A 70 -15.69 -18.13 30.74
CA ALA A 70 -14.98 -16.98 30.15
C ALA A 70 -14.37 -17.33 28.78
N ALA A 71 -13.70 -18.48 28.66
CA ALA A 71 -13.14 -18.94 27.40
C ALA A 71 -14.20 -19.14 26.31
N LYS A 72 -15.36 -19.70 26.66
CA LYS A 72 -16.48 -19.88 25.73
C LYS A 72 -17.07 -18.55 25.26
N LEU A 73 -17.31 -17.61 26.17
CA LEU A 73 -17.83 -16.29 25.80
C LEU A 73 -16.84 -15.51 24.94
N GLU A 74 -15.54 -15.61 25.22
CA GLU A 74 -14.52 -14.99 24.39
C GLU A 74 -14.52 -15.61 22.99
N GLU A 75 -14.62 -16.94 22.87
CA GLU A 75 -14.74 -17.61 21.57
C GLU A 75 -15.99 -17.15 20.78
N ASP A 76 -17.15 -17.05 21.44
CA ASP A 76 -18.40 -16.58 20.83
C ASP A 76 -18.29 -15.10 20.39
N LEU A 77 -17.66 -14.25 21.21
CA LEU A 77 -17.37 -12.86 20.88
C LEU A 77 -16.41 -12.74 19.69
N GLN A 78 -15.36 -13.57 19.64
CA GLN A 78 -14.44 -13.61 18.50
C GLN A 78 -15.15 -14.08 17.23
N LYS A 79 -16.02 -15.08 17.33
CA LYS A 79 -16.85 -15.53 16.20
C LYS A 79 -17.76 -14.41 15.67
N ALA A 80 -18.41 -13.66 16.56
CA ALA A 80 -19.21 -12.50 16.18
C ALA A 80 -18.38 -11.42 15.49
N ARG A 81 -17.16 -11.15 15.98
CA ARG A 81 -16.20 -10.23 15.32
C ARG A 81 -15.81 -10.71 13.93
N CYS A 82 -15.48 -11.99 13.77
CA CYS A 82 -15.15 -12.58 12.47
C CYS A 82 -16.33 -12.45 11.48
N ILE A 83 -17.57 -12.70 11.90
CA ILE A 83 -18.75 -12.57 11.03
C ILE A 83 -18.90 -11.14 10.50
N ILE A 84 -18.64 -10.12 11.32
CA ILE A 84 -18.75 -8.72 10.88
C ILE A 84 -17.55 -8.29 10.06
N ALA A 85 -16.33 -8.69 10.46
CA ALA A 85 -15.09 -8.30 9.80
C ALA A 85 -14.89 -9.00 8.45
N ASP A 86 -15.26 -10.27 8.35
CA ASP A 86 -15.13 -11.09 7.14
C ASP A 86 -16.44 -11.14 6.33
N GLY A 87 -17.55 -10.64 6.89
CA GLY A 87 -18.84 -10.52 6.22
C GLY A 87 -18.95 -9.29 5.31
N ASP A 88 -20.09 -9.16 4.63
CA ASP A 88 -20.36 -8.00 3.76
C ASP A 88 -20.67 -6.75 4.57
N ALA A 89 -21.01 -6.91 5.85
CA ALA A 89 -21.14 -5.81 6.81
C ALA A 89 -19.83 -5.01 6.99
N SER A 90 -18.68 -5.63 6.69
CA SER A 90 -17.37 -5.02 6.87
C SER A 90 -17.22 -3.73 6.08
N SER A 91 -17.79 -3.64 4.87
CA SER A 91 -17.70 -2.47 3.99
C SER A 91 -18.33 -1.22 4.59
N PHE A 92 -19.37 -1.39 5.40
CA PHE A 92 -20.12 -0.32 6.05
C PHE A 92 -19.47 0.16 7.36
N LEU A 93 -18.57 -0.64 7.94
CA LEU A 93 -17.82 -0.20 9.11
C LEU A 93 -16.91 0.98 8.77
N PRO A 94 -16.60 1.87 9.74
CA PRO A 94 -15.66 2.95 9.51
C PRO A 94 -14.30 2.36 9.11
N SER A 95 -13.81 2.75 7.94
CA SER A 95 -12.47 2.42 7.49
C SER A 95 -11.44 2.93 8.50
N LYS A 96 -10.36 2.18 8.72
CA LYS A 96 -9.20 2.70 9.45
C LYS A 96 -8.83 4.07 8.87
N PRO A 97 -8.49 5.06 9.72
CA PRO A 97 -8.20 6.40 9.25
C PRO A 97 -7.17 6.34 8.14
N GLN A 98 -7.56 6.87 6.98
CA GLN A 98 -6.74 6.85 5.77
C GLN A 98 -5.39 7.52 6.06
N GLY A 99 -4.30 6.84 5.71
CA GLY A 99 -2.95 7.33 5.98
C GLY A 99 -2.70 8.69 5.32
N ARG A 100 -1.88 9.54 5.95
CA ARG A 100 -1.55 10.89 5.43
C ARG A 100 -1.05 10.86 3.99
N PHE A 101 -0.30 9.81 3.61
CA PHE A 101 0.18 9.61 2.25
C PHE A 101 -0.96 9.56 1.23
N LEU A 102 -1.97 8.71 1.44
CA LEU A 102 -3.10 8.62 0.51
C LEU A 102 -3.86 9.94 0.41
N LYS A 103 -4.04 10.66 1.53
CA LYS A 103 -4.67 11.98 1.52
C LYS A 103 -3.87 13.02 0.73
N MET A 104 -2.54 12.93 0.75
CA MET A 104 -1.67 13.82 -0.01
C MET A 104 -1.81 13.60 -1.52
N PHE A 105 -1.92 12.35 -1.98
CA PHE A 105 -1.99 12.03 -3.42
C PHE A 105 -3.41 12.03 -4.00
N LEU A 106 -4.41 11.60 -3.21
CA LEU A 106 -5.79 11.39 -3.67
C LEU A 106 -6.79 12.38 -3.06
N GLY A 107 -6.37 13.22 -2.12
CA GLY A 107 -7.27 14.12 -1.40
C GLY A 107 -8.19 13.38 -0.40
N PRO A 108 -9.33 13.99 0.00
CA PRO A 108 -10.25 13.44 1.00
C PRO A 108 -11.16 12.32 0.45
N ILE A 109 -10.65 11.48 -0.46
CA ILE A 109 -11.42 10.43 -1.14
C ILE A 109 -11.23 9.09 -0.44
N ASN A 110 -12.33 8.39 -0.13
CA ASN A 110 -12.27 7.04 0.43
C ASN A 110 -12.03 6.00 -0.68
N VAL A 111 -10.87 5.32 -0.63
CA VAL A 111 -10.48 4.27 -1.60
C VAL A 111 -10.92 2.86 -1.22
N ARG A 112 -11.77 2.74 -0.19
CA ARG A 112 -12.28 1.45 0.26
C ARG A 112 -13.35 0.96 -0.70
N ALA A 113 -13.12 -0.19 -1.32
CA ALA A 113 -14.10 -0.89 -2.12
C ALA A 113 -15.17 -1.52 -1.21
N SER A 114 -16.44 -1.26 -1.54
CA SER A 114 -17.57 -1.82 -0.78
C SER A 114 -17.73 -3.32 -0.99
N ARG A 115 -17.38 -3.83 -2.18
CA ARG A 115 -17.55 -5.25 -2.51
C ARG A 115 -16.25 -6.03 -2.40
N LYS A 116 -16.33 -7.27 -1.90
CA LYS A 116 -15.16 -8.15 -1.74
C LYS A 116 -14.51 -8.56 -3.05
N ASP A 117 -15.28 -8.81 -4.10
CA ASP A 117 -14.75 -9.15 -5.42
C ASP A 117 -13.88 -8.01 -5.98
N VAL A 118 -14.27 -6.76 -5.75
CA VAL A 118 -13.45 -5.59 -6.11
C VAL A 118 -12.19 -5.52 -5.25
N GLN A 119 -12.26 -5.80 -3.95
CA GLN A 119 -11.07 -5.88 -3.09
C GLN A 119 -10.10 -6.98 -3.54
N PHE A 120 -10.61 -8.15 -3.93
CA PHE A 120 -9.81 -9.24 -4.49
C PHE A 120 -9.16 -8.84 -5.81
N LYS A 121 -9.90 -8.17 -6.69
CA LYS A 121 -9.35 -7.66 -7.95
C LYS A 121 -8.24 -6.64 -7.71
N VAL A 122 -8.40 -5.71 -6.77
CA VAL A 122 -7.33 -4.77 -6.39
C VAL A 122 -6.07 -5.50 -5.90
N LYS A 123 -6.25 -6.59 -5.15
CA LYS A 123 -5.12 -7.41 -4.68
C LYS A 123 -4.44 -8.19 -5.80
N GLU A 124 -5.21 -8.72 -6.73
CA GLU A 124 -4.69 -9.39 -7.94
C GLU A 124 -3.88 -8.43 -8.81
N GLU A 125 -4.42 -7.24 -9.10
CA GLU A 125 -3.74 -6.19 -9.86
C GLU A 125 -2.45 -5.74 -9.18
N TYR A 126 -2.44 -5.63 -7.84
CA TYR A 126 -1.23 -5.35 -7.08
C TYR A 126 -0.18 -6.46 -7.25
N ASN A 127 -0.56 -7.73 -7.10
CA ASN A 127 0.38 -8.85 -7.20
C ASN A 127 0.96 -8.93 -8.62
N SER A 128 0.11 -8.83 -9.64
CA SER A 128 0.53 -8.78 -11.04
C SER A 128 1.50 -7.63 -11.31
N TYR A 129 1.18 -6.42 -10.81
CA TYR A 129 2.07 -5.26 -10.90
C TYR A 129 3.41 -5.51 -10.20
N ARG A 130 3.38 -6.06 -8.99
CA ARG A 130 4.59 -6.36 -8.20
C ARG A 130 5.48 -7.37 -8.89
N ASP A 131 4.91 -8.43 -9.44
CA ASP A 131 5.67 -9.51 -10.09
C ASP A 131 6.30 -9.00 -11.40
N ARG A 132 5.54 -8.24 -12.22
CA ARG A 132 6.10 -7.53 -13.39
C ARG A 132 7.23 -6.60 -12.99
N THR A 133 7.05 -5.88 -11.89
CA THR A 133 8.04 -4.96 -11.36
C THR A 133 9.30 -5.69 -10.87
N ALA A 134 9.17 -6.84 -10.22
CA ALA A 134 10.29 -7.67 -9.80
C ALA A 134 11.12 -8.17 -10.98
N LEU A 135 10.47 -8.54 -12.08
CA LEU A 135 11.15 -8.89 -13.33
C LEU A 135 11.93 -7.69 -13.90
N LEU A 136 11.33 -6.49 -13.89
CA LEU A 136 12.01 -5.27 -14.33
C LEU A 136 13.22 -4.93 -13.44
N PHE A 137 13.11 -5.13 -12.13
CA PHE A 137 14.23 -4.95 -11.20
C PHE A 137 15.40 -5.89 -11.45
N LEU A 138 15.15 -7.08 -12.00
CA LEU A 138 16.22 -7.98 -12.43
C LEU A 138 16.79 -7.51 -13.77
N PHE A 139 15.91 -7.23 -14.73
CA PHE A 139 16.29 -6.92 -16.11
C PHE A 139 17.05 -5.59 -16.25
N PHE A 140 16.55 -4.49 -15.67
CA PHE A 140 17.13 -3.15 -15.88
C PHE A 140 18.58 -3.03 -15.37
N PRO A 141 18.90 -3.44 -14.13
CA PRO A 141 20.29 -3.45 -13.65
C PRO A 141 21.18 -4.36 -14.49
N SER A 142 20.71 -5.54 -14.91
CA SER A 142 21.48 -6.43 -15.79
C SER A 142 21.80 -5.77 -17.12
N VAL A 143 20.83 -5.10 -17.76
CA VAL A 143 21.05 -4.36 -19.02
C VAL A 143 22.04 -3.22 -18.81
N LEU A 144 21.91 -2.43 -17.74
CA LEU A 144 22.86 -1.37 -17.42
C LEU A 144 24.29 -1.94 -17.21
N LEU A 145 24.42 -3.07 -16.52
CA LEU A 145 25.71 -3.75 -16.33
C LEU A 145 26.30 -4.28 -17.66
N CYS A 146 25.49 -4.83 -18.55
CA CYS A 146 25.93 -5.27 -19.88
C CYS A 146 26.40 -4.08 -20.74
N LEU A 147 25.59 -3.01 -20.80
CA LEU A 147 25.94 -1.80 -21.56
C LEU A 147 27.20 -1.12 -20.99
N ARG A 148 27.39 -1.13 -19.67
CA ARG A 148 28.63 -0.69 -19.03
C ARG A 148 29.84 -1.45 -19.57
N SER A 149 29.72 -2.77 -19.72
CA SER A 149 30.83 -3.63 -20.15
C SER A 149 31.09 -3.56 -21.66
N TRP A 150 30.06 -3.43 -22.48
CA TRP A 150 30.17 -3.53 -23.94
C TRP A 150 30.24 -2.19 -24.66
N VAL A 151 29.58 -1.16 -24.15
CA VAL A 151 29.43 0.12 -24.86
C VAL A 151 30.26 1.21 -24.21
N TRP A 152 30.30 1.26 -22.88
CA TRP A 152 30.83 2.42 -22.17
C TRP A 152 32.18 2.22 -21.47
N ASN A 153 32.98 1.23 -21.86
CA ASN A 153 34.33 1.00 -21.34
C ASN A 153 34.41 1.04 -19.79
N GLY A 154 33.37 0.54 -19.10
CA GLY A 154 33.30 0.56 -17.64
C GLY A 154 32.72 1.83 -17.01
N CYS A 155 32.27 2.83 -17.77
CA CYS A 155 31.62 4.04 -17.26
C CYS A 155 30.16 4.20 -17.73
N LEU A 156 29.17 3.96 -16.86
CA LEU A 156 27.79 4.39 -17.12
C LEU A 156 27.69 5.92 -17.22
N PRO A 157 27.11 6.47 -18.31
CA PRO A 157 26.82 7.89 -18.41
C PRO A 157 25.81 8.34 -17.34
N THR A 158 25.83 9.63 -17.02
CA THR A 158 24.94 10.22 -16.00
C THR A 158 23.45 10.06 -16.35
N PHE A 159 23.11 10.22 -17.63
CA PHE A 159 21.71 10.19 -18.10
C PHE A 159 21.01 8.83 -17.86
N PRO A 160 21.57 7.67 -18.25
CA PRO A 160 21.00 6.36 -17.89
C PRO A 160 20.82 6.13 -16.38
N VAL A 161 21.77 6.61 -15.56
CA VAL A 161 21.68 6.47 -14.09
C VAL A 161 20.56 7.34 -13.53
N GLN A 162 20.42 8.58 -14.00
CA GLN A 162 19.32 9.46 -13.60
C GLN A 162 17.95 8.92 -14.07
N LEU A 163 17.88 8.37 -15.28
CA LEU A 163 16.66 7.74 -15.80
C LEU A 163 16.26 6.53 -14.96
N TYR A 164 17.24 5.69 -14.56
CA TYR A 164 17.02 4.58 -13.64
C TYR A 164 16.52 5.09 -12.28
N GLN A 165 17.10 6.16 -11.74
CA GLN A 165 16.67 6.74 -10.46
C GLN A 165 15.24 7.31 -10.53
N ALA A 166 14.88 7.96 -11.64
CA ALA A 166 13.53 8.46 -11.88
C ALA A 166 12.52 7.31 -11.99
N TRP A 167 12.92 6.22 -12.64
CA TRP A 167 12.13 5.00 -12.72
C TRP A 167 11.92 4.35 -11.34
N LEU A 168 12.96 4.25 -10.51
CA LEU A 168 12.84 3.78 -9.12
C LEU A 168 11.89 4.65 -8.30
N LEU A 169 11.98 5.98 -8.44
CA LEU A 169 11.07 6.91 -7.75
C LEU A 169 9.61 6.64 -8.14
N PHE A 170 9.33 6.55 -9.45
CA PHE A 170 7.99 6.23 -9.96
C PHE A 170 7.48 4.90 -9.40
N LEU A 171 8.33 3.88 -9.45
CA LEU A 171 8.01 2.52 -9.04
C LEU A 171 7.69 2.44 -7.54
N TYR A 172 8.57 2.96 -6.67
CA TYR A 172 8.35 2.92 -5.21
C TYR A 172 7.16 3.78 -4.79
N THR A 173 6.91 4.90 -5.47
CA THR A 173 5.68 5.68 -5.27
C THR A 173 4.44 4.84 -5.63
N GLY A 174 4.48 4.13 -6.76
CA GLY A 174 3.40 3.27 -7.22
C GLY A 174 3.13 2.05 -6.33
N LEU A 175 4.18 1.41 -5.80
CA LEU A 175 4.05 0.32 -4.80
C LEU A 175 3.43 0.85 -3.51
N THR A 176 3.96 1.96 -3.00
CA THR A 176 3.47 2.62 -1.80
C THR A 176 2.00 2.98 -1.92
N LEU A 177 1.58 3.56 -3.04
CA LEU A 177 0.19 3.91 -3.30
C LEU A 177 -0.72 2.68 -3.25
N ARG A 178 -0.37 1.63 -4.01
CA ARG A 178 -1.15 0.39 -4.06
C ARG A 178 -1.22 -0.32 -2.71
N GLU A 179 -0.13 -0.38 -1.97
CA GLU A 179 -0.09 -1.03 -0.65
C GLU A 179 -0.88 -0.26 0.40
N ASN A 180 -0.86 1.08 0.36
CA ASN A 180 -1.72 1.88 1.22
C ASN A 180 -3.20 1.70 0.87
N ILE A 181 -3.55 1.58 -0.42
CA ILE A 181 -4.92 1.25 -0.86
C ILE A 181 -5.33 -0.13 -0.33
N LEU A 182 -4.48 -1.14 -0.47
CA LEU A 182 -4.73 -2.48 0.07
C LEU A 182 -4.94 -2.46 1.59
N ARG A 183 -4.13 -1.69 2.31
CA ARG A 183 -4.24 -1.53 3.76
C ARG A 183 -5.54 -0.81 4.15
N ALA A 184 -5.97 0.19 3.39
CA ALA A 184 -7.26 0.85 3.56
C ALA A 184 -8.44 -0.10 3.28
N ASN A 185 -8.24 -1.09 2.41
CA ASN A 185 -9.17 -2.17 2.10
C ASN A 185 -9.07 -3.38 3.06
N GLY A 186 -8.32 -3.27 4.15
CA GLY A 186 -8.25 -4.31 5.18
C GLY A 186 -7.19 -5.39 4.96
N SER A 187 -6.35 -5.27 3.93
CA SER A 187 -5.22 -6.19 3.76
C SER A 187 -4.20 -6.04 4.90
N ASP A 188 -3.79 -7.16 5.48
CA ASP A 188 -2.76 -7.21 6.51
C ASP A 188 -1.36 -7.13 5.89
N ILE A 189 -0.96 -5.91 5.53
CA ILE A 189 0.38 -5.60 5.05
C ILE A 189 1.20 -5.10 6.23
N ARG A 190 2.38 -5.70 6.40
CA ARG A 190 3.30 -5.33 7.46
C ARG A 190 3.72 -3.88 7.34
N SER A 191 3.55 -3.10 8.41
CA SER A 191 3.85 -1.67 8.42
C SER A 191 5.30 -1.37 8.00
N TRP A 192 6.24 -2.27 8.31
CA TRP A 192 7.64 -2.13 7.92
C TRP A 192 7.83 -2.02 6.40
N TRP A 193 7.13 -2.84 5.60
CA TRP A 193 7.28 -2.82 4.14
C TRP A 193 6.87 -1.47 3.54
N ILE A 194 5.77 -0.90 4.01
CA ILE A 194 5.32 0.43 3.57
C ILE A 194 6.34 1.50 3.96
N ASN A 195 6.90 1.44 5.18
CA ASN A 195 7.94 2.38 5.62
C ASN A 195 9.24 2.22 4.82
N HIS A 196 9.63 0.98 4.49
CA HIS A 196 10.76 0.69 3.62
C HIS A 196 10.58 1.34 2.25
N HIS A 197 9.39 1.24 1.66
CA HIS A 197 9.07 1.90 0.38
C HIS A 197 9.10 3.43 0.49
N TYR A 198 8.65 4.03 1.60
CA TYR A 198 8.81 5.47 1.83
C TYR A 198 10.29 5.88 1.86
N CYS A 199 11.15 5.14 2.57
CA CYS A 199 12.57 5.42 2.61
C CYS A 199 13.21 5.29 1.22
N ALA A 200 12.88 4.24 0.47
CA ALA A 200 13.37 4.03 -0.90
C ALA A 200 12.93 5.16 -1.85
N MET A 201 11.68 5.61 -1.74
CA MET A 201 11.15 6.76 -2.51
C MET A 201 11.90 8.05 -2.19
N ILE A 202 12.14 8.34 -0.90
CA ILE A 202 12.89 9.52 -0.46
C ILE A 202 14.34 9.46 -0.92
N MET A 203 15.00 8.30 -0.82
CA MET A 203 16.35 8.10 -1.36
C MET A 203 16.36 8.32 -2.86
N ALA A 204 15.38 7.78 -3.60
CA ALA A 204 15.26 8.00 -5.04
C ALA A 204 15.18 9.48 -5.41
N LEU A 205 14.35 10.22 -4.69
CA LEU A 205 14.20 11.66 -4.86
C LEU A 205 15.49 12.44 -4.56
N VAL A 206 16.14 12.15 -3.43
CA VAL A 206 17.39 12.82 -3.02
C VAL A 206 18.55 12.50 -3.96
N SER A 207 18.61 11.28 -4.51
CA SER A 207 19.61 10.94 -5.52
C SER A 207 19.37 11.64 -6.86
N LEU A 208 18.12 11.99 -7.20
CA LEU A 208 17.80 12.75 -8.41
C LEU A 208 18.23 14.21 -8.32
N THR A 209 18.15 14.82 -7.14
CA THR A 209 18.60 16.20 -6.91
C THR A 209 20.12 16.35 -6.86
N TRP A 210 20.85 15.23 -6.96
CA TRP A 210 22.30 15.24 -7.11
C TRP A 210 22.71 15.61 -8.54
N GLU A 211 22.82 16.91 -8.82
CA GLU A 211 23.48 17.40 -10.03
C GLU A 211 25.00 17.31 -9.90
N ILE A 212 25.64 16.71 -10.90
CA ILE A 212 27.10 16.61 -10.97
C ILE A 212 27.61 17.98 -11.40
N LYS A 213 28.02 18.84 -10.46
CA LYS A 213 29.06 19.82 -10.79
C LYS A 213 30.31 19.01 -11.18
N GLY A 214 30.72 19.15 -12.44
CA GLY A 214 31.61 18.23 -13.16
C GLY A 214 32.80 17.72 -12.36
N GLN A 215 32.71 16.49 -11.85
CA GLN A 215 33.88 15.71 -11.46
C GLN A 215 34.24 14.75 -12.61
N PRO A 216 35.54 14.62 -12.96
CA PRO A 216 36.00 13.79 -14.06
C PRO A 216 35.89 12.28 -13.79
N ASN A 217 35.39 11.87 -12.61
CA ASN A 217 35.41 10.48 -12.17
C ASN A 217 34.01 9.84 -12.23
N CYS A 218 33.73 9.21 -13.36
CA CYS A 218 32.60 8.32 -13.63
C CYS A 218 32.17 7.40 -12.46
N ALA A 219 33.11 6.95 -11.63
CA ALA A 219 32.87 5.93 -10.60
C ALA A 219 31.93 6.35 -9.46
N GLN A 220 31.80 7.65 -9.15
CA GLN A 220 31.09 8.11 -7.94
C GLN A 220 29.56 7.88 -7.99
N LYS A 221 28.92 7.98 -9.16
CA LYS A 221 27.48 7.71 -9.30
C LYS A 221 27.15 6.22 -9.50
N GLN A 222 28.10 5.44 -10.00
CA GLN A 222 27.85 4.10 -10.57
C GLN A 222 27.61 3.02 -9.52
N GLY A 223 27.97 3.30 -8.27
CA GLY A 223 27.54 2.53 -7.13
C GLY A 223 26.99 3.44 -6.07
N PHE A 224 26.13 4.42 -6.37
CA PHE A 224 25.66 5.41 -5.37
C PHE A 224 25.29 4.77 -4.02
N GLU A 225 24.55 3.66 -4.00
CA GLU A 225 24.21 2.97 -2.74
C GLU A 225 25.43 2.32 -2.06
N ALA A 226 26.30 1.65 -2.82
CA ALA A 226 27.54 1.07 -2.33
C ALA A 226 28.59 2.14 -1.93
N TYR A 227 28.58 3.28 -2.61
CA TYR A 227 29.40 4.46 -2.40
C TYR A 227 28.92 5.19 -1.15
N VAL A 228 27.61 5.37 -0.98
CA VAL A 228 27.02 5.86 0.26
C VAL A 228 27.36 4.92 1.41
N GLY A 229 27.22 3.61 1.25
CA GLY A 229 27.61 2.62 2.26
C GLY A 229 29.11 2.66 2.60
N LEU A 230 29.98 2.76 1.60
CA LEU A 230 31.43 2.87 1.78
C LEU A 230 31.85 4.22 2.39
N GLN A 231 31.17 5.30 2.00
CA GLN A 231 31.39 6.64 2.55
C GLN A 231 30.91 6.72 3.99
N LEU A 232 29.80 6.09 4.36
CA LEU A 232 29.40 5.93 5.76
C LEU A 232 30.46 5.16 6.57
N LEU A 233 30.98 4.06 6.04
CA LEU A 233 32.06 3.29 6.67
C LEU A 233 33.32 4.17 6.85
N ARG A 234 33.68 4.95 5.82
CA ARG A 234 34.80 5.91 5.89
C ARG A 234 34.52 7.07 6.84
N THR A 235 33.31 7.58 6.95
CA THR A 235 32.96 8.64 7.90
C THR A 235 33.00 8.09 9.33
N ALA A 236 32.53 6.87 9.56
CA ALA A 236 32.67 6.21 10.85
C ALA A 236 34.14 5.96 11.22
N TYR A 237 35.01 5.70 10.23
CA TYR A 237 36.43 5.39 10.45
C TYR A 237 37.36 6.62 10.44
N LYS A 238 37.05 7.67 9.66
CA LYS A 238 37.92 8.84 9.42
C LYS A 238 37.22 10.21 9.59
N GLY A 239 35.91 10.26 9.81
CA GLY A 239 35.19 11.49 10.14
C GLY A 239 34.94 12.51 9.03
N VAL A 240 35.10 12.17 7.73
CA VAL A 240 35.00 13.18 6.65
C VAL A 240 34.05 12.77 5.51
N THR A 241 32.96 13.54 5.35
CA THR A 241 32.13 13.63 4.14
C THR A 241 31.65 15.06 3.94
N TYR A 242 31.75 15.61 2.73
CA TYR A 242 31.40 17.00 2.41
C TYR A 242 30.02 17.17 1.74
N GLU A 243 29.34 16.07 1.38
CA GLU A 243 28.07 16.12 0.66
C GLU A 243 26.92 15.62 1.52
N TRP A 244 25.92 16.47 1.74
CA TRP A 244 24.83 16.20 2.68
C TRP A 244 23.91 15.07 2.22
N GLN A 245 23.72 14.87 0.91
CA GLN A 245 22.85 13.80 0.41
C GLN A 245 23.45 12.43 0.69
N VAL A 246 24.79 12.29 0.69
CA VAL A 246 25.46 11.02 1.05
C VAL A 246 25.22 10.68 2.51
N ILE A 247 25.31 11.67 3.40
CA ILE A 247 25.02 11.50 4.82
C ILE A 247 23.55 11.12 5.00
N PHE A 248 22.63 11.84 4.34
CA PHE A 248 21.19 11.62 4.46
C PHE A 248 20.76 10.25 3.93
N CYS A 249 21.14 9.89 2.70
CA CYS A 249 20.88 8.56 2.14
C CYS A 249 21.54 7.46 2.97
N GLY A 250 22.72 7.72 3.55
CA GLY A 250 23.39 6.78 4.41
C GLY A 250 22.61 6.48 5.69
N VAL A 251 22.12 7.51 6.39
CA VAL A 251 21.26 7.34 7.57
C VAL A 251 20.01 6.54 7.23
N LEU A 252 19.38 6.81 6.08
CA LEU A 252 18.22 6.06 5.60
C LEU A 252 18.56 4.58 5.34
N LEU A 253 19.71 4.28 4.74
CA LEU A 253 20.15 2.89 4.52
C LEU A 253 20.36 2.15 5.84
N VAL A 254 20.97 2.78 6.84
CA VAL A 254 21.13 2.19 8.19
C VAL A 254 19.77 1.92 8.82
N PHE A 255 18.84 2.89 8.76
CA PHE A 255 17.48 2.71 9.24
C PHE A 255 16.77 1.54 8.55
N MET A 256 16.91 1.42 7.23
CA MET A 256 16.37 0.31 6.44
C MET A 256 16.99 -1.04 6.83
N ALA A 257 18.30 -1.10 7.04
CA ALA A 257 18.99 -2.31 7.46
C ALA A 257 18.50 -2.79 8.85
N VAL A 258 18.43 -1.87 9.82
CA VAL A 258 17.95 -2.17 11.18
C VAL A 258 16.50 -2.66 11.16
N GLY A 259 15.62 -1.97 10.43
CA GLY A 259 14.22 -2.38 10.37
C GLY A 259 14.03 -3.71 9.64
N ASN A 260 14.79 -4.00 8.58
CA ASN A 260 14.79 -5.32 7.93
C ASN A 260 15.20 -6.43 8.90
N PHE A 261 16.22 -6.18 9.73
CA PHE A 261 16.68 -7.10 10.75
C PHE A 261 15.59 -7.35 11.81
N LEU A 262 15.04 -6.29 12.41
CA LEU A 262 13.98 -6.38 13.42
C LEU A 262 12.74 -7.11 12.89
N ASN A 263 12.33 -6.78 11.67
CA ASN A 263 11.21 -7.41 10.98
C ASN A 263 11.44 -8.92 10.81
N THR A 264 12.66 -9.33 10.44
CA THR A 264 13.03 -10.74 10.29
C THR A 264 13.01 -11.47 11.64
N VAL A 265 13.60 -10.87 12.67
CA VAL A 265 13.61 -11.41 14.04
C VAL A 265 12.18 -11.63 14.55
N GLU A 266 11.29 -10.66 14.35
CA GLU A 266 9.89 -10.76 14.75
C GLU A 266 9.17 -11.95 14.07
N ILE A 267 9.36 -12.15 12.75
CA ILE A 267 8.76 -13.29 12.02
C ILE A 267 9.26 -14.61 12.59
N LEU A 268 10.57 -14.71 12.82
CA LEU A 268 11.18 -15.92 13.36
C LEU A 268 10.68 -16.21 14.78
N MET A 269 10.52 -15.20 15.63
CA MET A 269 9.94 -15.34 16.97
C MET A 269 8.50 -15.81 16.93
N VAL A 270 7.67 -15.25 16.05
CA VAL A 270 6.27 -15.69 15.90
C VAL A 270 6.24 -17.15 15.43
N LYS A 271 7.01 -17.50 14.40
CA LYS A 271 7.09 -18.87 13.88
C LYS A 271 7.62 -19.85 14.93
N SER A 272 8.60 -19.47 15.73
CA SER A 272 9.15 -20.32 16.80
C SER A 272 8.13 -20.56 17.92
N ARG A 273 7.38 -19.53 18.33
CA ARG A 273 6.28 -19.64 19.32
C ARG A 273 5.17 -20.57 18.81
N PHE A 274 4.78 -20.46 17.55
CA PHE A 274 3.80 -21.37 16.95
C PHE A 274 4.31 -22.82 16.92
N LYS A 275 5.56 -23.03 16.52
CA LYS A 275 6.19 -24.36 16.52
C LYS A 275 6.26 -24.95 17.94
N ALA A 276 6.58 -24.14 18.95
CA ALA A 276 6.59 -24.56 20.35
C ALA A 276 5.19 -24.95 20.85
N LYS A 277 4.15 -24.17 20.50
CA LYS A 277 2.75 -24.45 20.85
C LYS A 277 2.24 -25.75 20.21
N MET A 278 2.59 -26.01 18.95
CA MET A 278 2.28 -27.26 18.25
C MET A 278 2.95 -28.47 18.92
N LYS A 279 4.22 -28.34 19.30
CA LYS A 279 4.97 -29.42 19.98
C LYS A 279 4.44 -29.71 21.38
N SER A 280 3.92 -28.70 22.09
CA SER A 280 3.26 -28.86 23.40
C SER A 280 1.93 -29.61 23.26
N LYS A 281 1.07 -29.22 22.30
CA LYS A 281 -0.21 -29.92 22.02
C LYS A 281 -0.06 -31.36 21.54
N SER A 282 1.05 -31.71 20.88
CA SER A 282 1.31 -33.09 20.44
C SER A 282 1.80 -34.02 21.56
N LYS A 283 2.20 -33.48 22.71
CA LYS A 283 2.69 -34.25 23.86
C LYS A 283 1.63 -34.45 24.96
N GLN A 284 0.45 -33.87 24.79
CA GLN A 284 -0.68 -33.92 25.70
C GLN A 284 -1.79 -34.77 25.07
#